data_AF-A0A0P0M4I4-F1
#
_entry.id   AF-A0A0P0M4I4-F1
#
_cell.length_a   1.000
_cell.length_b   1.000
_cell.length_c   1.000
_cell.angle_alpha   90.00
_cell.angle_beta   90.00
_cell.angle_gamma   90.00
#
_symmetry.space_group_name_H-M   'P 1'
#
loop_
_entity.id
_entity.type
_entity.pdbx_description
1 polymer ?
#
loop_
_entity_poly.entity_id
_entity_poly.type
_entity_poly.pdbx_seq_one_letter_code
_entity_poly.pdbx_strand_id
1 'polypeptide(L)'
;MFTFISIMAVGVLIGYPLRHKSQVRKITPLIHIVVCLLLFLLGLSIGLNRLIIDNLGYFCSQAAVISSLSILGSMMASLAVYHIFFKGKGASGEK
;
A
#
# COMPACT_ATOMS: atom_id res chain seq x y z
N MET A 1 -20.14 -3.29 -3.66
CA MET A 1 -19.43 -2.24 -2.90
C MET A 1 -19.69 -2.34 -1.40
N PHE A 2 -20.96 -2.30 -0.96
CA PHE A 2 -21.32 -2.45 0.46
C PHE A 2 -20.83 -3.75 1.12
N THR A 3 -20.82 -4.87 0.40
CA THR A 3 -20.32 -6.15 0.92
C THR A 3 -18.85 -6.10 1.30
N PHE A 4 -18.02 -5.40 0.50
CA PHE A 4 -16.60 -5.20 0.81
C PHE A 4 -16.41 -4.28 2.02
N ILE A 5 -17.24 -3.25 2.16
CA ILE A 5 -17.20 -2.34 3.31
C ILE A 5 -17.59 -3.08 4.59
N SER A 6 -18.64 -3.90 4.51
CA SER A 6 -19.12 -4.72 5.62
C SER A 6 -18.09 -5.76 6.06
N ILE A 7 -17.44 -6.45 5.11
CA ILE A 7 -16.43 -7.47 5.45
C ILE A 7 -15.19 -6.86 6.12
N MET A 8 -14.77 -5.67 5.69
CA MET A 8 -13.69 -4.94 6.35
C MET A 8 -14.08 -4.45 7.75
N ALA A 9 -15.29 -3.92 7.92
CA ALA A 9 -15.80 -3.49 9.22
C ALA A 9 -15.87 -4.66 10.21
N VAL A 10 -16.41 -5.80 9.77
CA VAL A 10 -16.47 -7.04 10.57
C VAL A 10 -15.06 -7.56 10.89
N GLY A 11 -14.14 -7.52 9.92
CA GLY A 11 -12.75 -7.91 10.14
C GLY A 11 -12.03 -7.08 11.20
N VAL A 12 -12.26 -5.76 11.23
CA VAL A 12 -11.73 -4.87 12.28
C VAL A 12 -12.36 -5.18 13.65
N LEU A 13 -13.69 -5.35 13.69
CA LEU A 13 -14.44 -5.70 14.90
C LEU A 13 -13.98 -7.01 15.54
N ILE A 14 -13.68 -8.03 14.74
CA ILE A 14 -13.19 -9.33 15.21
C ILE A 14 -11.68 -9.29 15.52
N GLY A 15 -10.90 -8.51 14.77
CA GLY A 15 -9.46 -8.36 14.97
C GLY A 15 -9.07 -7.61 16.26
N TYR A 16 -9.90 -6.66 16.69
CA TYR A 16 -9.66 -5.84 17.89
C TYR A 16 -9.59 -6.64 19.21
N PRO A 17 -10.56 -7.53 19.54
CA PRO A 17 -10.47 -8.38 20.72
C PRO A 17 -9.38 -9.45 20.61
N LEU A 18 -9.08 -9.95 19.39
CA LEU A 18 -8.02 -10.92 19.16
C LEU A 18 -6.63 -10.36 19.48
N ARG A 19 -6.41 -9.06 19.26
CA ARG A 19 -5.13 -8.37 19.55
C ARG A 19 -4.75 -8.36 21.04
N HIS A 20 -5.70 -8.57 21.95
CA HIS A 20 -5.45 -8.59 23.39
C HIS A 20 -4.77 -9.88 23.87
N LYS A 21 -4.79 -10.97 23.08
CA LYS A 21 -4.12 -12.23 23.44
C LYS A 21 -2.65 -12.20 22.96
N SER A 22 -1.72 -12.48 23.87
CA SER A 22 -0.26 -12.57 23.61
C SER A 22 0.13 -13.59 22.52
N GLN A 23 -0.81 -14.45 22.10
CA GLN A 23 -0.65 -15.40 20.99
C GLN A 23 -0.48 -14.73 19.62
N VAL A 24 -0.97 -13.49 19.44
CA VAL A 24 -0.84 -12.75 18.16
C VAL A 24 0.62 -12.35 17.87
N ARG A 25 1.48 -12.31 18.90
CA ARG A 25 2.91 -11.98 18.75
C ARG A 25 3.70 -13.04 17.96
N LYS A 26 3.22 -14.29 17.92
CA LYS A 26 3.81 -15.36 17.09
C LYS A 26 3.37 -15.33 15.63
N ILE A 27 2.30 -14.60 15.31
CA ILE A 27 1.77 -14.53 13.94
C ILE A 27 2.59 -13.53 13.10
N THR A 28 3.12 -12.47 13.71
CA THR A 28 4.00 -11.49 13.06
C THR A 28 5.21 -12.11 12.33
N PRO A 29 6.03 -12.99 12.94
CA PRO A 29 7.14 -13.64 12.23
C PRO A 29 6.66 -14.64 11.18
N LEU A 30 5.52 -15.31 11.40
CA LEU A 30 4.95 -16.25 10.43
C LEU A 30 4.49 -15.52 9.16
N ILE A 31 3.86 -14.35 9.29
CA ILE A 31 3.48 -13.50 8.16
C ILE A 31 4.73 -13.10 7.36
N HIS A 32 5.81 -12.69 8.02
CA HIS A 32 7.06 -12.34 7.33
C HIS A 32 7.63 -13.51 6.53
N ILE A 33 7.67 -14.72 7.11
CA ILE A 33 8.13 -15.93 6.42
C ILE A 33 7.24 -16.23 5.21
N VAL A 34 5.91 -16.18 5.37
CA VAL A 34 4.97 -16.47 4.28
C VAL A 34 5.06 -15.41 3.17
N VAL A 35 5.15 -14.13 3.50
CA VAL A 35 5.35 -13.05 2.53
C VAL A 35 6.66 -13.23 1.77
N CYS A 36 7.75 -13.57 2.47
CA CYS A 36 9.04 -13.89 1.84
C CYS A 36 8.93 -15.08 0.87
N LEU A 37 8.28 -16.17 1.30
CA LEU A 37 8.06 -17.36 0.46
C LEU A 37 7.20 -17.05 -0.77
N LEU A 38 6.12 -16.28 -0.60
CA LEU A 38 5.24 -15.86 -1.69
C LEU A 38 5.97 -14.97 -2.70
N LEU A 39 6.76 -14.00 -2.22
CA LEU A 39 7.60 -13.15 -3.07
C LEU A 39 8.64 -13.97 -3.84
N PHE A 40 9.24 -14.98 -3.20
CA PHE A 40 10.18 -15.88 -3.85
C PHE A 40 9.52 -16.72 -4.95
N LEU A 41 8.38 -17.36 -4.65
CA LEU A 41 7.61 -18.15 -5.61
C LEU A 41 7.11 -17.29 -6.77
N LEU A 42 6.69 -16.05 -6.50
CA LEU A 42 6.30 -15.09 -7.52
C LEU A 42 7.46 -14.77 -8.46
N GLY A 43 8.65 -14.48 -7.90
CA GLY A 43 9.87 -14.24 -8.68
C GLY A 43 10.26 -15.43 -9.56
N LEU A 44 10.19 -16.65 -9.01
CA LEU A 44 10.43 -17.89 -9.75
C LEU A 44 9.45 -18.06 -10.91
N SER A 45 8.15 -17.82 -10.66
CA SER A 45 7.08 -17.93 -11.65
C SER A 45 7.25 -16.95 -12.81
N ILE A 46 7.65 -15.71 -12.50
CA ILE A 46 7.96 -14.66 -13.48
C ILE A 46 9.22 -15.00 -14.28
N GLY A 47 10.27 -15.52 -13.62
CA GLY A 47 11.55 -15.86 -14.23
C GLY A 47 11.50 -17.07 -15.16
N LEU A 48 10.66 -18.06 -14.87
CA LEU A 48 10.45 -19.25 -15.71
C LEU A 48 9.63 -18.95 -16.98
N ASN A 49 8.90 -17.83 -17.03
CA ASN A 49 8.03 -17.52 -18.15
C ASN A 49 8.72 -16.60 -19.17
N ARG A 50 9.13 -17.20 -20.29
CA ARG A 50 9.91 -16.52 -21.33
C ARG A 50 9.17 -15.36 -22.02
N LEU A 51 7.83 -15.37 -22.04
CA LEU A 51 7.04 -14.26 -22.60
C LEU A 51 7.11 -13.00 -21.72
N ILE A 52 7.18 -13.19 -20.41
CA ILE A 52 7.26 -12.10 -19.44
C ILE A 52 8.69 -11.57 -19.35
N ILE A 53 9.70 -12.45 -19.43
CA ILE A 53 11.11 -12.02 -19.42
C ILE A 53 11.47 -11.20 -20.68
N ASP A 54 10.91 -11.57 -21.84
CA ASP A 54 11.16 -10.90 -23.11
C ASP A 54 10.52 -9.50 -23.16
N ASN A 55 9.37 -9.35 -22.52
CA ASN A 55 8.64 -8.07 -22.43
C ASN A 55 8.87 -7.32 -21.11
N LEU A 56 9.82 -7.79 -20.28
CA LEU A 56 10.02 -7.28 -18.93
C LEU A 56 10.39 -5.79 -18.93
N GLY A 57 11.18 -5.36 -19.92
CA GLY A 57 11.55 -3.96 -20.10
C GLY A 57 10.33 -3.07 -20.38
N TYR A 58 9.37 -3.53 -21.19
CA TYR A 58 8.13 -2.81 -21.46
C TYR A 58 7.23 -2.72 -20.22
N PHE A 59 7.02 -3.83 -19.51
CA PHE A 59 6.24 -3.85 -18.27
C PHE A 59 6.87 -2.99 -17.19
N CYS A 60 8.19 -3.06 -17.02
CA CYS A 60 8.93 -2.28 -16.02
C CYS A 60 8.87 -0.78 -16.36
N SER A 61 9.08 -0.40 -17.62
CA SER A 61 8.96 0.99 -18.06
C SER A 61 7.56 1.53 -17.83
N GLN A 62 6.52 0.78 -18.21
CA GLN A 62 5.14 1.18 -18.00
C GLN A 62 4.82 1.31 -16.50
N ALA A 63 5.23 0.34 -15.68
CA ALA A 63 5.07 0.39 -14.23
C ALA A 63 5.82 1.56 -13.59
N ALA A 64 7.02 1.90 -14.09
CA ALA A 64 7.81 3.03 -13.62
C ALA A 64 7.11 4.36 -13.94
N VAL A 65 6.55 4.51 -15.15
CA VAL A 65 5.78 5.70 -15.53
C VAL A 65 4.53 5.84 -14.65
N ILE A 66 3.75 4.78 -14.48
CA ILE A 66 2.56 4.81 -13.62
C ILE A 66 2.93 5.14 -12.16
N SER A 67 3.98 4.52 -11.63
CA SER A 67 4.41 4.74 -10.25
C SER A 67 4.90 6.17 -10.02
N SER A 68 5.71 6.71 -10.92
CA SER A 68 6.18 8.09 -10.83
C SER A 68 5.04 9.09 -10.93
N LEU A 69 4.09 8.89 -11.85
CA LEU A 69 2.90 9.72 -11.96
C LEU A 69 2.01 9.64 -10.72
N SER A 70 1.86 8.44 -10.13
CA SER A 70 1.10 8.21 -8.90
C SER A 70 1.71 8.92 -7.69
N ILE A 71 3.05 8.87 -7.57
CA ILE A 71 3.78 9.57 -6.50
C ILE A 71 3.66 11.07 -6.68
N LEU A 72 3.91 11.58 -7.89
CA LEU A 72 3.78 13.00 -8.21
C LEU A 72 2.36 13.51 -7.96
N GLY A 73 1.33 12.76 -8.39
CA GLY A 73 -0.07 13.08 -8.13
C GLY A 73 -0.38 13.14 -6.63
N SER A 74 0.12 12.18 -5.85
CA SER A 74 -0.08 12.16 -4.39
C SER A 74 0.64 13.32 -3.69
N MET A 75 1.85 13.66 -4.12
CA MET A 75 2.60 14.82 -3.60
C MET A 75 1.87 16.13 -3.91
N MET A 76 1.38 16.28 -5.14
CA MET A 76 0.70 17.49 -5.58
C MET A 76 -0.67 17.67 -4.88
N ALA A 77 -1.40 16.58 -4.65
CA ALA A 77 -2.61 16.59 -3.84
C ALA A 77 -2.33 16.95 -2.38
N SER A 78 -1.27 16.40 -1.78
CA SER A 78 -0.83 16.74 -0.42
C SER A 78 -0.46 18.23 -0.31
N LEU A 79 0.26 18.78 -1.29
CA LEU A 79 0.60 20.21 -1.36
C LEU A 79 -0.64 21.10 -1.55
N ALA A 80 -1.61 20.67 -2.36
CA ALA A 80 -2.86 21.39 -2.54
C ALA A 80 -3.66 21.45 -1.23
N VAL A 81 -3.78 20.33 -0.50
CA VAL A 81 -4.42 20.28 0.82
C VAL A 81 -3.66 21.16 1.81
N TYR A 82 -2.33 21.10 1.83
CA TYR A 82 -1.51 21.96 2.67
C TYR A 82 -1.74 23.44 2.35
N HIS A 83 -1.72 23.84 1.09
CA HIS A 83 -1.89 25.24 0.71
C HIS A 83 -3.31 25.76 0.95
N ILE A 84 -4.35 24.97 0.73
CA ILE A 84 -5.75 25.36 1.01
C ILE A 84 -6.00 25.47 2.51
N PHE A 85 -5.51 24.52 3.30
CA PHE A 85 -5.82 24.44 4.73
C PHE A 85 -4.88 25.27 5.61
N PHE A 86 -3.59 25.38 5.27
CA PHE A 86 -2.60 26.18 6.02
C PHE A 86 -2.47 27.62 5.52
N LYS A 87 -2.56 27.91 4.21
CA LYS A 87 -2.48 29.31 3.74
C LYS A 87 -3.72 30.14 4.11
N GLY A 88 -4.87 29.50 4.38
CA GLY A 88 -6.06 30.15 4.92
C GLY A 88 -6.00 30.47 6.42
N LYS A 89 -5.08 29.86 7.20
CA LYS A 89 -4.95 30.05 8.66
C LYS A 89 -3.68 30.80 9.09
N GLY A 90 -2.83 31.22 8.15
CA GLY A 90 -1.56 31.92 8.42
C GLY A 90 -1.57 33.44 8.14
N ALA A 91 -2.70 34.03 7.76
CA ALA A 91 -2.82 35.45 7.41
C ALA A 91 -3.63 36.29 8.42
N SER A 92 -3.81 35.81 9.66
CA SER A 92 -4.39 36.61 10.74
C SER A 92 -4.02 36.01 12.09
N GLY A 93 -2.95 36.48 12.73
CA GLY A 93 -2.74 36.18 14.15
C GLY A 93 -1.34 36.18 14.72
N GLU A 94 -0.32 36.75 14.06
CA GLU A 94 0.92 37.11 14.76
C GLU A 94 1.01 38.63 14.86
N LYS A 95 0.42 39.15 15.94
CA LYS A 95 0.74 40.42 16.59
C LYS A 95 0.76 40.15 18.08
#